data_AF-A0A944S0H2-F1
#
_entry.id   AF-A0A944S0H2-F1
#
_cell.length_a   1.000
_cell.length_b   1.000
_cell.length_c   1.000
_cell.angle_alpha   90.00
_cell.angle_beta   90.00
_cell.angle_gamma   90.00
#
_symmetry.space_group_name_H-M   'P 1'
#
loop_
_entity.id
_entity.type
_entity.pdbx_description
1 polymer ?
#
loop_
_entity_poly.entity_id
_entity_poly.type
_entity_poly.pdbx_seq_one_letter_code
_entity_poly.pdbx_strand_id
1 'polypeptide(L)'
;MIGDWPVGLGILVVAVLWIQIFLDYRRKLGKIMPSVSQVSTRRNEISKEINSGESTLQSIQGSMSSARKELEDLEEKRIELQERLNPLEMVQIAAGRFRMGTNTPGREDENPEHLISLKSYYIDKYEVTNLQYKEFVQVTGHRSPSHWRNNTFPDARLADHPVVNVSWDDAKAYADWVGKRLPTEAEWERAALDDGRNEYAWRGASNAENANFDNPDGKTTPVDRYPNGKSALGIWDMCGNVSEWVADWYDSKYYQMSPETDPSGPDGGHQKTHRGGGYHENRMGIRAKSRHMAMSSVSNDYIGFRCTLDEPEAGEAD
;
A
#
# COMPACT_ATOMS: atom_id res chain seq x y z
N MET A 1 -53.61 -101.51 17.73
CA MET A 1 -52.50 -100.57 17.91
C MET A 1 -52.52 -99.59 16.74
N ILE A 2 -53.28 -98.50 16.88
CA ILE A 2 -53.41 -97.44 15.89
C ILE A 2 -53.27 -96.12 16.66
N GLY A 3 -52.40 -95.24 16.16
CA GLY A 3 -52.54 -93.78 16.31
C GLY A 3 -51.82 -93.12 17.47
N ASP A 4 -50.61 -92.61 17.21
CA ASP A 4 -50.09 -91.37 17.81
C ASP A 4 -49.01 -90.72 16.90
N TRP A 5 -49.27 -90.71 15.59
CA TRP A 5 -48.42 -90.05 14.58
C TRP A 5 -48.76 -88.58 14.22
N PRO A 6 -49.90 -87.94 14.61
CA PRO A 6 -50.24 -86.62 14.06
C PRO A 6 -49.53 -85.43 14.74
N VAL A 7 -49.11 -85.56 16.01
CA VAL A 7 -48.42 -84.47 16.73
C VAL A 7 -46.96 -84.35 16.26
N GLY A 8 -46.29 -85.48 16.02
CA GLY A 8 -44.91 -85.52 15.52
C GLY A 8 -44.76 -84.92 14.13
N LEU A 9 -45.72 -85.16 13.24
CA LEU A 9 -45.72 -84.59 11.88
C LEU A 9 -45.94 -83.07 11.88
N GLY A 10 -46.85 -82.56 12.72
CA GLY A 10 -47.11 -81.12 12.85
C GLY A 10 -45.90 -80.33 13.35
N ILE A 11 -45.18 -80.88 14.35
CA ILE A 11 -43.94 -80.29 14.87
C ILE A 11 -42.86 -80.28 13.78
N LEU A 12 -42.76 -81.33 12.97
CA LEU A 12 -41.81 -81.43 11.86
C LEU A 12 -42.08 -80.39 10.77
N VAL A 13 -43.35 -80.18 10.39
CA VAL A 13 -43.74 -79.18 9.39
C VAL A 13 -43.46 -77.75 9.87
N VAL A 14 -43.77 -77.44 11.13
CA VAL A 14 -43.45 -76.14 11.74
C VAL A 14 -41.95 -75.92 11.83
N ALA A 15 -41.18 -76.95 12.19
CA ALA A 15 -39.72 -76.89 12.21
C ALA A 15 -39.14 -76.63 10.80
N VAL A 16 -39.64 -77.30 9.76
CA VAL A 16 -39.23 -77.08 8.37
C VAL A 16 -39.56 -75.66 7.90
N LEU A 17 -40.74 -75.13 8.24
CA LEU A 17 -41.13 -73.75 7.92
C LEU A 17 -40.25 -72.73 8.62
N TRP A 18 -39.94 -72.92 9.91
CA TRP A 18 -39.01 -72.05 10.64
C TRP A 18 -37.59 -72.12 10.08
N ILE A 19 -37.13 -73.30 9.67
CA ILE A 19 -35.85 -73.47 8.98
C ILE A 19 -35.88 -72.72 7.64
N GLN A 20 -36.96 -72.82 6.85
CA GLN A 20 -37.08 -72.10 5.58
C GLN A 20 -37.11 -70.58 5.77
N ILE A 21 -37.86 -70.08 6.75
CA ILE A 21 -37.90 -68.63 7.10
C ILE A 21 -36.52 -68.17 7.57
N PHE A 22 -35.86 -68.94 8.42
CA PHE A 22 -34.50 -68.64 8.89
C PHE A 22 -33.48 -68.64 7.74
N LEU A 23 -33.58 -69.59 6.80
CA LEU A 23 -32.72 -69.65 5.63
C LEU A 23 -32.98 -68.51 4.64
N ASP A 24 -34.24 -68.10 4.42
CA ASP A 24 -34.59 -66.95 3.57
C ASP A 24 -34.17 -65.63 4.22
N TYR A 25 -34.38 -65.50 5.54
CA TYR A 25 -33.90 -64.37 6.33
C TYR A 25 -32.37 -64.26 6.29
N ARG A 26 -31.64 -65.38 6.44
CA ARG A 26 -30.18 -65.44 6.31
C ARG A 26 -29.70 -65.11 4.90
N ARG A 27 -30.41 -65.57 3.86
CA ARG A 27 -30.13 -65.19 2.45
C ARG A 27 -30.32 -63.70 2.20
N LYS A 28 -31.41 -63.12 2.70
CA LYS A 28 -31.70 -61.67 2.57
C LYS A 28 -30.70 -60.84 3.36
N LEU A 29 -30.37 -61.22 4.60
CA LEU A 29 -29.34 -60.57 5.40
C LEU A 29 -27.96 -60.61 4.73
N GLY A 30 -27.58 -61.75 4.13
CA GLY A 30 -26.32 -61.87 3.39
C GLY A 30 -26.24 -61.02 2.11
N LYS A 31 -27.37 -60.52 1.59
CA LYS A 31 -27.42 -59.59 0.45
C LYS A 31 -27.40 -58.11 0.88
N ILE A 32 -27.78 -57.81 2.13
CA ILE A 32 -27.95 -56.43 2.63
C ILE A 32 -26.79 -56.03 3.53
N MET A 33 -26.22 -56.96 4.31
CA MET A 33 -25.04 -56.68 5.12
C MET A 33 -23.76 -56.89 4.31
N PRO A 34 -22.90 -55.86 4.17
CA PRO A 34 -21.56 -56.09 3.66
C PRO A 34 -20.86 -57.10 4.56
N SER A 35 -20.10 -58.01 3.96
CA SER A 35 -19.32 -58.97 4.73
C SER A 35 -18.32 -58.23 5.62
N VAL A 36 -17.98 -58.81 6.78
CA VAL A 36 -16.97 -58.27 7.70
C VAL A 36 -15.64 -57.97 6.97
N SER A 37 -15.30 -58.77 5.96
CA SER A 37 -14.13 -58.59 5.09
C SER A 37 -14.21 -57.33 4.21
N GLN A 38 -15.40 -57.00 3.68
CA GLN A 38 -15.59 -55.78 2.88
C GLN A 38 -15.50 -54.53 3.74
N VAL A 39 -16.09 -54.57 4.95
CA VAL A 39 -15.99 -53.46 5.92
C VAL A 39 -14.55 -53.24 6.38
N SER A 40 -13.80 -54.33 6.65
CA SER A 40 -12.40 -54.22 7.05
C SER A 40 -11.50 -53.71 5.91
N THR A 41 -11.74 -54.17 4.67
CA THR A 41 -11.04 -53.66 3.49
C THR A 41 -11.28 -52.18 3.30
N ARG A 42 -12.54 -51.74 3.36
CA ARG A 42 -12.89 -50.32 3.22
C ARG A 42 -12.30 -49.47 4.34
N ARG A 43 -12.29 -49.97 5.59
CA ARG A 43 -11.63 -49.31 6.71
C ARG A 43 -10.13 -49.11 6.45
N ASN A 44 -9.45 -50.12 5.92
CA ASN A 44 -8.03 -50.03 5.60
C ASN A 44 -7.73 -49.04 4.47
N GLU A 45 -8.59 -48.97 3.44
CA GLU A 45 -8.50 -47.95 2.38
C GLU A 45 -8.65 -46.54 2.96
N ILE A 46 -9.68 -46.30 3.77
CA ILE A 46 -9.92 -45.02 4.42
C ILE A 46 -8.74 -44.64 5.33
N SER A 47 -8.18 -45.58 6.10
CA SER A 47 -6.99 -45.31 6.92
C SER A 47 -5.75 -44.95 6.09
N LYS A 48 -5.57 -45.57 4.92
CA LYS A 48 -4.48 -45.18 4.00
C LYS A 48 -4.69 -43.77 3.44
N GLU A 49 -5.91 -43.44 3.06
CA GLU A 49 -6.27 -42.09 2.58
C GLU A 49 -6.02 -41.03 3.68
N ILE A 50 -6.43 -41.31 4.93
CA ILE A 50 -6.18 -40.43 6.08
C ILE A 50 -4.67 -40.24 6.30
N ASN A 51 -3.89 -41.30 6.37
CA ASN A 51 -2.44 -41.22 6.58
C ASN A 51 -1.75 -40.45 5.44
N SER A 52 -2.20 -40.64 4.19
CA SER A 52 -1.70 -39.89 3.04
C SER A 52 -2.06 -38.39 3.15
N GLY A 53 -3.27 -38.07 3.62
CA GLY A 53 -3.70 -36.70 3.88
C GLY A 53 -2.88 -36.03 4.98
N GLU A 54 -2.63 -36.72 6.09
CA GLU A 54 -1.79 -36.24 7.19
C GLU A 54 -0.36 -35.96 6.74
N SER A 55 0.24 -36.87 5.94
CA SER A 55 1.57 -36.65 5.38
C SER A 55 1.62 -35.43 4.45
N THR A 56 0.57 -35.22 3.65
CA THR A 56 0.45 -34.04 2.78
C THR A 56 0.36 -32.76 3.60
N LEU A 57 -0.46 -32.75 4.66
CA LEU A 57 -0.58 -31.60 5.57
C LEU A 57 0.74 -31.26 6.25
N GLN A 58 1.48 -32.28 6.71
CA GLN A 58 2.79 -32.09 7.34
C GLN A 58 3.81 -31.49 6.36
N SER A 59 3.79 -31.92 5.10
CA SER A 59 4.63 -31.34 4.03
C SER A 59 4.26 -29.88 3.72
N ILE A 60 2.96 -29.57 3.65
CA ILE A 60 2.48 -28.19 3.47
C ILE A 60 2.92 -27.31 4.64
N GLN A 61 2.75 -27.78 5.87
CA GLN A 61 3.18 -27.04 7.07
C GLN A 61 4.69 -26.77 7.07
N GLY A 62 5.51 -27.74 6.68
CA GLY A 62 6.95 -27.55 6.53
C GLY A 62 7.32 -26.58 5.42
N SER A 63 6.57 -26.58 4.31
CA SER A 63 6.80 -25.63 3.21
C SER A 63 6.40 -24.21 3.61
N MET A 64 5.28 -24.07 4.33
CA MET A 64 4.82 -22.79 4.87
C MET A 64 5.79 -22.22 5.91
N SER A 65 6.36 -23.06 6.79
CA SER A 65 7.34 -22.58 7.77
C SER A 65 8.64 -22.12 7.10
N SER A 66 9.09 -22.84 6.07
CA SER A 66 10.25 -22.42 5.26
C SER A 66 9.99 -21.10 4.55
N ALA A 67 8.83 -20.94 3.90
CA ALA A 67 8.47 -19.71 3.21
C ALA A 67 8.32 -18.52 4.16
N ARG A 68 7.78 -18.73 5.37
CA ARG A 68 7.71 -17.68 6.41
C ARG A 68 9.09 -17.22 6.85
N LYS A 69 10.01 -18.17 7.05
CA LYS A 69 11.39 -17.83 7.40
C LYS A 69 12.08 -17.04 6.30
N GLU A 70 11.92 -17.47 5.04
CA GLU A 70 12.46 -16.75 3.89
C GLU A 70 11.87 -15.32 3.78
N LEU A 71 10.59 -15.15 4.08
CA LEU A 71 9.95 -13.83 4.12
C LEU A 71 10.57 -12.94 5.21
N GLU A 72 10.78 -13.47 6.41
CA GLU A 72 11.41 -12.76 7.53
C GLU A 72 12.86 -12.36 7.19
N ASP A 73 13.65 -13.27 6.62
CA ASP A 73 15.02 -13.00 6.17
C ASP A 73 15.06 -11.91 5.07
N LEU A 74 14.06 -11.88 4.17
CA LEU A 74 13.94 -10.85 3.13
C LEU A 74 13.50 -9.50 3.70
N GLU A 75 12.63 -9.49 4.71
CA GLU A 75 12.20 -8.29 5.42
C GLU A 75 13.38 -7.64 6.15
N GLU A 76 14.19 -8.42 6.87
CA GLU A 76 15.42 -7.93 7.51
C GLU A 76 16.38 -7.30 6.48
N LYS A 77 16.61 -8.00 5.36
CA LYS A 77 17.48 -7.50 4.30
C LYS A 77 16.94 -6.23 3.64
N ARG A 78 15.62 -6.11 3.50
CA ARG A 78 14.97 -4.90 3.00
C ARG A 78 15.24 -3.73 3.95
N ILE A 79 15.09 -3.93 5.26
CA ILE A 79 15.35 -2.89 6.27
C ILE A 79 16.80 -2.42 6.18
N GLU A 80 17.76 -3.33 6.13
CA GLU A 80 19.20 -2.99 6.01
C GLU A 80 19.49 -2.16 4.74
N LEU A 81 18.93 -2.57 3.59
CA LEU A 81 19.09 -1.84 2.34
C LEU A 81 18.44 -0.46 2.40
N GLN A 82 17.27 -0.35 3.02
CA GLN A 82 16.55 0.90 3.16
C GLN A 82 17.35 1.90 4.00
N GLU A 83 17.92 1.49 5.14
CA GLU A 83 18.78 2.33 5.97
C GLU A 83 20.00 2.84 5.21
N ARG A 84 20.57 2.03 4.32
CA ARG A 84 21.71 2.41 3.48
C ARG A 84 21.32 3.36 2.34
N LEU A 85 20.11 3.25 1.80
CA LEU A 85 19.63 4.05 0.68
C LEU A 85 19.06 5.40 1.13
N ASN A 86 18.43 5.47 2.30
CA ASN A 86 17.80 6.70 2.80
C ASN A 86 18.75 7.92 2.79
N PRO A 87 20.03 7.86 3.22
CA PRO A 87 20.94 9.00 3.15
C PRO A 87 21.30 9.45 1.72
N LEU A 88 21.10 8.58 0.72
CA LEU A 88 21.39 8.87 -0.69
C LEU A 88 20.15 9.46 -1.39
N GLU A 89 18.95 9.08 -0.95
CA GLU A 89 17.68 9.40 -1.61
C GLU A 89 16.83 10.41 -0.85
N MET A 90 17.10 10.64 0.44
CA MET A 90 16.35 11.55 1.30
C MET A 90 17.26 12.64 1.89
N VAL A 91 16.64 13.76 2.26
CA VAL A 91 17.28 14.90 2.90
C VAL A 91 16.72 15.02 4.32
N GLN A 92 17.60 15.09 5.32
CA GLN A 92 17.20 15.39 6.70
C GLN A 92 16.82 16.87 6.80
N ILE A 93 15.65 17.12 7.36
CA ILE A 93 15.18 18.44 7.73
C ILE A 93 15.33 18.55 9.24
N ALA A 94 16.19 19.46 9.70
CA ALA A 94 16.40 19.67 11.13
C ALA A 94 15.14 20.23 11.79
N ALA A 95 14.90 19.80 13.03
CA ALA A 95 13.85 20.34 13.88
C ALA A 95 14.04 21.86 14.04
N GLY A 96 12.94 22.60 14.08
CA GLY A 96 13.04 24.04 14.22
C GLY A 96 11.75 24.79 13.92
N ARG A 97 11.84 26.11 14.12
CA ARG A 97 10.74 27.04 13.88
C ARG A 97 10.78 27.58 12.46
N PHE A 98 9.60 27.73 11.86
CA PHE A 98 9.42 28.12 10.48
C PHE A 98 8.16 28.98 10.31
N ARG A 99 8.22 29.98 9.43
CA ARG A 99 7.04 30.78 9.07
C ARG A 99 6.34 30.12 7.90
N MET A 100 5.16 29.56 8.16
CA MET A 100 4.31 28.92 7.16
C MET A 100 3.27 29.90 6.62
N GLY A 101 3.01 29.83 5.32
CA GLY A 101 2.05 30.69 4.64
C GLY A 101 2.59 32.08 4.31
N THR A 102 1.69 33.02 4.05
CA THR A 102 2.05 34.40 3.68
C THR A 102 1.06 35.43 4.22
N ASN A 103 1.53 36.67 4.32
CA ASN A 103 0.73 37.88 4.58
C ASN A 103 0.69 38.83 3.37
N THR A 104 1.37 38.48 2.28
CA THR A 104 1.44 39.28 1.05
C THR A 104 0.32 38.87 0.09
N PRO A 105 0.03 39.67 -0.97
CA PRO A 105 -0.95 39.29 -1.97
C PRO A 105 -0.65 37.89 -2.53
N GLY A 106 -1.57 36.97 -2.29
CA GLY A 106 -1.53 35.55 -2.63
C GLY A 106 -2.96 35.01 -2.66
N ARG A 107 -3.15 33.70 -2.65
CA ARG A 107 -4.50 33.13 -2.48
C ARG A 107 -4.93 33.25 -1.02
N GLU A 108 -6.24 33.39 -0.78
CA GLU A 108 -6.78 33.64 0.57
C GLU A 108 -6.46 32.50 1.55
N ASP A 109 -6.43 31.26 1.05
CA ASP A 109 -6.12 30.04 1.77
C ASP A 109 -4.64 29.89 2.17
N GLU A 110 -3.77 30.76 1.67
CA GLU A 110 -2.34 30.85 2.03
C GLU A 110 -2.10 31.77 3.25
N ASN A 111 -3.14 32.45 3.75
CA ASN A 111 -3.09 33.42 4.83
C ASN A 111 -3.72 32.87 6.13
N PRO A 112 -3.26 33.31 7.32
CA PRO A 112 -2.13 34.21 7.55
C PRO A 112 -0.78 33.47 7.57
N GLU A 113 0.31 34.24 7.45
CA GLU A 113 1.62 33.75 7.86
C GLU A 113 1.61 33.51 9.37
N HIS A 114 2.04 32.32 9.79
CA HIS A 114 2.07 31.93 11.19
C HIS A 114 3.34 31.12 11.49
N LEU A 115 3.74 31.11 12.76
CA LEU A 115 4.98 30.48 13.19
C LEU A 115 4.67 29.08 13.74
N ILE A 116 5.28 28.08 13.13
CA ILE A 116 5.15 26.68 13.54
C ILE A 116 6.52 26.13 13.95
N SER A 117 6.52 25.01 14.64
CA SER A 117 7.70 24.22 15.02
C SER A 117 7.50 22.82 14.49
N LEU A 118 8.50 22.30 13.78
CA LEU A 118 8.52 20.93 13.31
C LEU A 118 9.60 20.14 14.04
N LYS A 119 9.33 18.88 14.36
CA LYS A 119 10.36 17.87 14.65
C LYS A 119 11.26 17.66 13.43
N SER A 120 12.37 16.98 13.63
CA SER A 120 13.22 16.56 12.54
C SER A 120 12.61 15.34 11.83
N TYR A 121 12.79 15.30 10.53
CA TYR A 121 12.29 14.23 9.66
C TYR A 121 13.16 14.16 8.40
N TYR A 122 12.99 13.10 7.63
CA TYR A 122 13.59 12.94 6.32
C TYR A 122 12.52 13.12 5.25
N ILE A 123 12.87 13.74 4.12
CA ILE A 123 12.00 13.85 2.94
C ILE A 123 12.74 13.40 1.70
N ASP A 124 12.04 12.73 0.79
CA ASP A 124 12.60 12.28 -0.48
C ASP A 124 13.13 13.48 -1.28
N LYS A 125 14.34 13.31 -1.82
CA LYS A 125 15.03 14.31 -2.63
C LYS A 125 14.32 14.57 -3.96
N TYR A 126 13.64 13.56 -4.48
CA TYR A 126 12.93 13.56 -5.76
C TYR A 126 11.47 13.10 -5.55
N GLU A 127 10.61 13.42 -6.50
CA GLU A 127 9.29 12.82 -6.62
C GLU A 127 9.41 11.31 -6.87
N VAL A 128 8.42 10.52 -6.45
CA VAL A 128 8.43 9.07 -6.73
C VAL A 128 8.34 8.84 -8.23
N THR A 129 9.27 8.07 -8.76
CA THR A 129 9.40 7.82 -10.20
C THR A 129 8.48 6.70 -10.71
N ASN A 130 8.24 6.66 -12.01
CA ASN A 130 7.50 5.56 -12.64
C ASN A 130 8.18 4.21 -12.42
N LEU A 131 9.52 4.16 -12.40
CA LEU A 131 10.26 2.93 -12.15
C LEU A 131 10.01 2.40 -10.73
N GLN A 132 10.16 3.27 -9.73
CA GLN A 132 9.90 2.92 -8.33
C GLN A 132 8.45 2.47 -8.11
N TYR A 133 7.47 3.21 -8.66
CA TYR A 133 6.06 2.84 -8.53
C TYR A 133 5.73 1.53 -9.27
N LYS A 134 6.44 1.21 -10.35
CA LYS A 134 6.26 -0.05 -11.07
C LYS A 134 6.68 -1.24 -10.22
N GLU A 135 7.77 -1.14 -9.46
CA GLU A 135 8.20 -2.19 -8.54
C GLU A 135 7.12 -2.46 -7.48
N PHE A 136 6.55 -1.39 -6.90
CA PHE A 136 5.41 -1.50 -5.98
C PHE A 136 4.24 -2.27 -6.59
N VAL A 137 3.81 -1.91 -7.81
CA VAL A 137 2.72 -2.57 -8.53
C VAL A 137 3.04 -4.05 -8.78
N GLN A 138 4.27 -4.36 -9.17
CA GLN A 138 4.69 -5.74 -9.48
C GLN A 138 4.75 -6.64 -8.24
N VAL A 139 5.21 -6.11 -7.10
CA VAL A 139 5.36 -6.86 -5.85
C VAL A 139 4.02 -7.06 -5.16
N THR A 140 3.20 -6.01 -5.10
CA THR A 140 1.96 -6.02 -4.29
C THR A 140 0.72 -6.42 -5.09
N GLY A 141 0.77 -6.34 -6.41
CA GLY A 141 -0.41 -6.45 -7.27
C GLY A 141 -1.35 -5.25 -7.17
N HIS A 142 -0.90 -4.13 -6.58
CA HIS A 142 -1.67 -2.89 -6.52
C HIS A 142 -2.04 -2.38 -7.92
N ARG A 143 -3.11 -1.60 -8.02
CA ARG A 143 -3.56 -1.07 -9.32
C ARG A 143 -2.49 -0.17 -9.94
N SER A 144 -2.22 -0.34 -11.24
CA SER A 144 -1.36 0.58 -11.97
C SER A 144 -2.10 1.87 -12.36
N PRO A 145 -1.38 2.99 -12.59
CA PRO A 145 -1.96 4.21 -13.15
C PRO A 145 -2.77 3.92 -14.43
N SER A 146 -3.86 4.66 -14.63
CA SER A 146 -4.85 4.38 -15.68
C SER A 146 -4.29 4.39 -17.11
N HIS A 147 -3.23 5.17 -17.35
CA HIS A 147 -2.58 5.30 -18.66
C HIS A 147 -1.52 4.22 -18.92
N TRP A 148 -1.17 3.42 -17.90
CA TRP A 148 -0.25 2.29 -18.05
C TRP A 148 -0.94 1.13 -18.77
N ARG A 149 -0.13 0.30 -19.44
CA ARG A 149 -0.62 -0.93 -20.08
C ARG A 149 0.18 -2.11 -19.57
N ASN A 150 -0.48 -3.24 -19.30
CA ASN A 150 0.17 -4.45 -18.78
C ASN A 150 1.02 -4.18 -17.52
N ASN A 151 0.51 -3.36 -16.60
CA ASN A 151 1.18 -2.96 -15.36
C ASN A 151 2.57 -2.33 -15.56
N THR A 152 2.78 -1.62 -16.68
CA THR A 152 4.00 -0.86 -16.94
C THR A 152 3.71 0.49 -17.59
N PHE A 153 4.54 1.48 -17.28
CA PHE A 153 4.54 2.77 -17.93
C PHE A 153 4.86 2.64 -19.43
N PRO A 154 4.35 3.54 -20.28
CA PRO A 154 4.26 3.32 -21.72
C PRO A 154 5.59 3.37 -22.47
N ASP A 155 6.62 3.99 -21.91
CA ASP A 155 7.91 4.23 -22.57
C ASP A 155 9.06 4.14 -21.57
N ALA A 156 10.09 3.33 -21.85
CA ALA A 156 11.26 3.18 -21.00
C ALA A 156 11.94 4.52 -20.65
N ARG A 157 11.84 5.53 -21.51
CA ARG A 157 12.38 6.88 -21.30
C ARG A 157 11.67 7.67 -20.20
N LEU A 158 10.52 7.20 -19.75
CA LEU A 158 9.75 7.79 -18.65
C LEU A 158 10.05 7.14 -17.29
N ALA A 159 11.01 6.21 -17.23
CA ALA A 159 11.39 5.53 -15.99
C ALA A 159 11.67 6.54 -14.85
N ASP A 160 12.39 7.61 -15.17
CA ASP A 160 12.90 8.60 -14.23
C ASP A 160 11.98 9.84 -14.14
N HIS A 161 10.83 9.80 -14.80
CA HIS A 161 9.78 10.82 -14.64
C HIS A 161 8.94 10.51 -13.39
N PRO A 162 8.34 11.52 -12.75
CA PRO A 162 7.42 11.28 -11.65
C PRO A 162 6.24 10.43 -12.10
N VAL A 163 5.77 9.57 -11.21
CA VAL A 163 4.52 8.85 -11.40
C VAL A 163 3.35 9.82 -11.26
N VAL A 164 2.40 9.72 -12.18
CA VAL A 164 1.18 10.53 -12.23
C VAL A 164 -0.04 9.65 -12.48
N ASN A 165 -1.24 10.22 -12.43
CA ASN A 165 -2.50 9.46 -12.42
C ASN A 165 -2.57 8.48 -11.24
N VAL A 166 -2.11 8.93 -10.07
CA VAL A 166 -2.20 8.22 -8.79
C VAL A 166 -3.09 9.02 -7.85
N SER A 167 -3.99 8.33 -7.15
CA SER A 167 -4.84 8.97 -6.14
C SER A 167 -4.09 9.16 -4.83
N TRP A 168 -4.69 9.90 -3.88
CA TRP A 168 -4.10 10.04 -2.55
C TRP A 168 -3.95 8.68 -1.86
N ASP A 169 -4.94 7.79 -2.00
CA ASP A 169 -4.89 6.43 -1.46
C ASP A 169 -3.78 5.59 -2.11
N ASP A 170 -3.51 5.79 -3.40
CA ASP A 170 -2.41 5.13 -4.12
C ASP A 170 -1.05 5.59 -3.61
N ALA A 171 -0.89 6.90 -3.43
CA ALA A 171 0.31 7.52 -2.88
C ALA A 171 0.58 7.05 -1.45
N LYS A 172 -0.48 7.01 -0.62
CA LYS A 172 -0.39 6.50 0.75
C LYS A 172 -0.02 5.02 0.79
N ALA A 173 -0.66 4.19 -0.03
CA ALA A 173 -0.37 2.75 -0.08
C ALA A 173 1.09 2.47 -0.51
N TYR A 174 1.60 3.22 -1.48
CA TYR A 174 3.01 3.15 -1.84
C TYR A 174 3.91 3.56 -0.67
N ALA A 175 3.62 4.70 -0.03
CA ALA A 175 4.43 5.22 1.08
C ALA A 175 4.51 4.20 2.23
N ASP A 176 3.37 3.64 2.62
CA ASP A 176 3.29 2.59 3.65
C ASP A 176 4.11 1.34 3.23
N TRP A 177 4.01 0.92 1.95
CA TRP A 177 4.75 -0.24 1.43
C TRP A 177 6.26 -0.05 1.50
N VAL A 178 6.76 1.15 1.17
CA VAL A 178 8.19 1.47 1.30
C VAL A 178 8.61 1.81 2.74
N GLY A 179 7.73 1.66 3.73
CA GLY A 179 8.04 1.94 5.14
C GLY A 179 8.23 3.43 5.44
N LYS A 180 7.55 4.29 4.68
CA LYS A 180 7.56 5.76 4.79
C LYS A 180 6.13 6.25 5.03
N ARG A 181 5.91 7.56 4.94
CA ARG A 181 4.58 8.20 4.93
C ARG A 181 4.54 9.36 3.93
N LEU A 182 3.36 9.92 3.69
CA LEU A 182 3.26 11.20 3.00
C LEU A 182 3.70 12.35 3.94
N PRO A 183 4.36 13.41 3.42
CA PRO A 183 4.65 14.60 4.20
C PRO A 183 3.36 15.25 4.69
N THR A 184 3.41 15.94 5.84
CA THR A 184 2.39 16.95 6.13
C THR A 184 2.56 18.16 5.21
N GLU A 185 1.51 18.98 5.07
CA GLU A 185 1.58 20.22 4.30
C GLU A 185 2.68 21.14 4.83
N ALA A 186 2.83 21.19 6.15
CA ALA A 186 3.82 22.00 6.84
C ALA A 186 5.26 21.51 6.62
N GLU A 187 5.48 20.19 6.69
CA GLU A 187 6.75 19.58 6.35
C GLU A 187 7.13 19.89 4.91
N TRP A 188 6.19 19.69 3.98
CA TRP A 188 6.43 19.97 2.58
C TRP A 188 6.84 21.42 2.32
N GLU A 189 6.16 22.41 2.93
CA GLU A 189 6.52 23.83 2.75
C GLU A 189 7.88 24.17 3.38
N ARG A 190 8.18 23.61 4.56
CA ARG A 190 9.49 23.75 5.21
C ARG A 190 10.61 23.21 4.33
N ALA A 191 10.41 22.03 3.75
CA ALA A 191 11.38 21.40 2.85
C ALA A 191 11.62 22.23 1.57
N ALA A 192 10.57 22.87 1.05
CA ALA A 192 10.66 23.73 -0.12
C ALA A 192 11.40 25.04 0.19
N LEU A 193 11.07 25.71 1.29
CA LEU A 193 11.44 27.11 1.52
C LEU A 193 12.54 27.33 2.55
N ASP A 194 12.98 26.30 3.28
CA ASP A 194 13.86 26.38 4.44
C ASP A 194 13.38 27.44 5.45
N ASP A 195 13.78 28.71 5.34
CA ASP A 195 13.42 29.81 6.26
C ASP A 195 12.06 30.48 6.01
N GLY A 196 11.35 30.12 4.92
CA GLY A 196 9.98 30.55 4.62
C GLY A 196 9.85 31.89 3.88
N ARG A 197 10.98 32.52 3.54
CA ARG A 197 10.98 33.89 2.99
C ARG A 197 10.85 33.96 1.48
N ASN A 198 11.14 32.87 0.77
CA ASN A 198 11.05 32.82 -0.69
C ASN A 198 9.63 32.46 -1.15
N GLU A 199 9.29 32.81 -2.39
CA GLU A 199 8.04 32.39 -3.04
C GLU A 199 8.14 30.99 -3.69
N TYR A 200 9.36 30.66 -4.14
CA TYR A 200 9.72 29.40 -4.79
C TYR A 200 10.82 28.71 -3.99
N ALA A 201 11.14 27.46 -4.33
CA ALA A 201 12.21 26.71 -3.67
C ALA A 201 13.61 27.34 -3.85
N TRP A 202 13.80 28.11 -4.92
CA TRP A 202 15.02 28.88 -5.19
C TRP A 202 14.86 30.37 -4.86
N ARG A 203 15.99 31.08 -4.87
CA ARG A 203 16.01 32.54 -4.68
C ARG A 203 15.84 33.27 -6.00
N GLY A 204 15.08 34.38 -5.97
CA GLY A 204 14.87 35.25 -7.13
C GLY A 204 13.65 34.88 -7.96
N ALA A 205 13.53 35.50 -9.13
CA ALA A 205 12.39 35.28 -10.00
C ALA A 205 12.47 33.89 -10.66
N SER A 206 11.32 33.23 -10.76
CA SER A 206 11.16 32.00 -11.55
C SER A 206 11.55 32.22 -13.02
N ASN A 207 12.08 31.21 -13.69
CA ASN A 207 12.26 31.14 -15.14
C ASN A 207 12.27 29.68 -15.62
N ALA A 208 12.32 29.47 -16.94
CA ALA A 208 12.23 28.15 -17.56
C ALA A 208 13.40 27.21 -17.21
N GLU A 209 14.50 27.70 -16.62
CA GLU A 209 15.61 26.87 -16.15
C GLU A 209 15.43 26.39 -14.70
N ASN A 210 14.43 26.91 -13.98
CA ASN A 210 14.18 26.54 -12.60
C ASN A 210 13.18 25.40 -12.45
N ALA A 211 12.18 25.28 -13.34
CA ALA A 211 11.10 24.34 -13.15
C ALA A 211 10.35 24.07 -14.46
N ASN A 212 9.64 22.95 -14.52
CA ASN A 212 8.65 22.66 -15.55
C ASN A 212 7.29 23.27 -15.17
N PHE A 213 6.85 24.33 -15.86
CA PHE A 213 5.57 25.01 -15.66
C PHE A 213 5.19 25.77 -16.95
N ASP A 214 3.96 26.29 -17.08
CA ASP A 214 3.41 26.91 -18.31
C ASP A 214 3.29 25.96 -19.52
N ASN A 215 3.33 24.64 -19.27
CA ASN A 215 3.12 23.58 -20.26
C ASN A 215 4.03 23.58 -21.52
N PRO A 216 5.34 23.87 -21.44
CA PRO A 216 6.21 23.95 -22.62
C PRO A 216 6.39 22.60 -23.32
N ASP A 217 6.50 21.52 -22.55
CA ASP A 217 6.73 20.16 -23.06
C ASP A 217 5.42 19.36 -23.24
N GLY A 218 4.31 19.85 -22.69
CA GLY A 218 3.02 19.13 -22.71
C GLY A 218 2.92 17.97 -21.70
N LYS A 219 3.94 17.78 -20.85
CA LYS A 219 4.11 16.59 -20.00
C LYS A 219 5.12 16.83 -18.88
N THR A 220 5.26 15.85 -17.99
CA THR A 220 6.31 15.80 -16.97
C THR A 220 7.71 15.69 -17.57
N THR A 221 8.72 16.00 -16.77
CA THR A 221 10.14 15.85 -17.07
C THR A 221 10.82 14.91 -16.09
N PRO A 222 12.02 14.39 -16.37
CA PRO A 222 12.80 13.65 -15.39
C PRO A 222 13.02 14.48 -14.13
N VAL A 223 12.99 13.82 -12.97
CA VAL A 223 13.02 14.44 -11.63
C VAL A 223 14.33 15.18 -11.31
N ASP A 224 15.35 15.06 -12.16
CA ASP A 224 16.66 15.67 -12.02
C ASP A 224 16.98 16.70 -13.14
N ARG A 225 15.95 17.17 -13.87
CA ARG A 225 16.13 18.06 -15.02
C ARG A 225 16.56 19.48 -14.66
N TYR A 226 16.05 20.05 -13.55
CA TYR A 226 16.21 21.47 -13.22
C TYR A 226 17.15 21.72 -12.03
N PRO A 227 18.49 21.67 -12.22
CA PRO A 227 19.44 21.84 -11.12
C PRO A 227 19.37 23.23 -10.47
N ASN A 228 18.91 24.25 -11.20
CA ASN A 228 18.73 25.60 -10.69
C ASN A 228 17.40 25.78 -9.93
N GLY A 229 16.54 24.75 -9.92
CA GLY A 229 15.24 24.71 -9.24
C GLY A 229 15.26 24.12 -7.84
N LYS A 230 16.40 23.54 -7.43
CA LYS A 230 16.50 22.87 -6.13
C LYS A 230 16.19 23.83 -4.98
N SER A 231 15.57 23.29 -3.93
CA SER A 231 15.47 23.99 -2.65
C SER A 231 16.86 24.28 -2.07
N ALA A 232 16.93 25.20 -1.09
CA ALA A 232 18.17 25.47 -0.36
C ALA A 232 18.77 24.21 0.30
N LEU A 233 17.93 23.21 0.56
CA LEU A 233 18.30 21.92 1.16
C LEU A 233 18.61 20.84 0.10
N GLY A 234 18.57 21.19 -1.19
CA GLY A 234 18.96 20.30 -2.29
C GLY A 234 17.86 19.37 -2.80
N ILE A 235 16.59 19.67 -2.48
CA ILE A 235 15.42 18.88 -2.88
C ILE A 235 14.93 19.40 -4.24
N TRP A 236 14.64 18.49 -5.16
CA TRP A 236 14.29 18.81 -6.54
C TRP A 236 12.79 18.95 -6.73
N ASP A 237 12.43 19.74 -7.74
CA ASP A 237 11.06 19.87 -8.25
C ASP A 237 10.00 20.16 -7.18
N MET A 238 10.38 20.85 -6.09
CA MET A 238 9.43 21.36 -5.10
C MET A 238 8.52 22.46 -5.67
N CYS A 239 8.74 22.92 -6.91
CA CYS A 239 7.85 23.85 -7.62
C CYS A 239 7.79 23.41 -9.08
N GLY A 240 6.59 23.14 -9.60
CA GLY A 240 6.41 22.63 -10.96
C GLY A 240 6.60 21.11 -11.10
N ASN A 241 6.71 20.65 -12.34
CA ASN A 241 6.70 19.23 -12.74
C ASN A 241 5.38 18.53 -12.39
N VAL A 242 5.18 18.05 -11.16
CA VAL A 242 3.88 17.57 -10.70
C VAL A 242 3.50 18.22 -9.38
N SER A 243 2.19 18.35 -9.16
CA SER A 243 1.72 18.66 -7.83
C SER A 243 1.78 17.41 -6.96
N GLU A 244 2.09 17.57 -5.68
CA GLU A 244 2.38 16.44 -4.81
C GLU A 244 1.34 16.29 -3.71
N TRP A 245 0.76 15.09 -3.59
CA TRP A 245 -0.11 14.75 -2.46
C TRP A 245 0.63 14.89 -1.12
N VAL A 246 -0.03 15.53 -0.16
CA VAL A 246 0.39 15.58 1.26
C VAL A 246 -0.65 14.86 2.13
N ALA A 247 -0.31 14.57 3.38
CA ALA A 247 -1.17 13.81 4.29
C ALA A 247 -2.48 14.54 4.63
N ASP A 248 -2.41 15.87 4.69
CA ASP A 248 -3.42 16.77 5.25
C ASP A 248 -4.73 16.77 4.46
N TRP A 249 -5.83 16.89 5.20
CA TRP A 249 -7.09 17.34 4.63
C TRP A 249 -7.01 18.83 4.31
N TYR A 250 -7.70 19.25 3.25
CA TYR A 250 -7.76 20.65 2.86
C TYR A 250 -8.85 21.40 3.62
N ASP A 251 -8.46 22.51 4.23
CA ASP A 251 -9.36 23.55 4.74
C ASP A 251 -8.72 24.92 4.49
N SER A 252 -9.47 25.80 3.81
CA SER A 252 -9.01 27.14 3.43
C SER A 252 -8.78 28.05 4.63
N LYS A 253 -9.34 27.73 5.81
CA LYS A 253 -9.18 28.52 7.04
C LYS A 253 -8.20 27.90 8.04
N TYR A 254 -7.61 26.75 7.72
CA TYR A 254 -6.78 26.01 8.68
C TYR A 254 -5.64 26.85 9.26
N TYR A 255 -4.97 27.69 8.46
CA TYR A 255 -3.86 28.52 8.93
C TYR A 255 -4.25 29.52 10.04
N GLN A 256 -5.53 29.87 10.17
CA GLN A 256 -6.03 30.74 11.24
C GLN A 256 -6.14 30.01 12.59
N MET A 257 -6.16 28.67 12.56
CA MET A 257 -6.39 27.80 13.71
C MET A 257 -5.27 26.76 13.89
N SER A 258 -4.23 26.81 13.04
CA SER A 258 -3.16 25.82 13.01
C SER A 258 -2.43 25.79 14.36
N PRO A 259 -2.17 24.59 14.93
CA PRO A 259 -1.35 24.47 16.11
C PRO A 259 0.10 24.90 15.81
N GLU A 260 0.81 25.35 16.84
CA GLU A 260 2.20 25.81 16.72
C GLU A 260 3.22 24.67 16.59
N THR A 261 2.86 23.42 16.86
CA THR A 261 3.78 22.27 16.87
C THR A 261 3.23 21.15 16.02
N ASP A 262 4.05 20.66 15.07
CA ASP A 262 3.76 19.54 14.17
C ASP A 262 2.32 19.56 13.59
N PRO A 263 1.88 20.65 12.94
CA PRO A 263 0.54 20.71 12.35
C PRO A 263 0.37 19.65 11.26
N SER A 264 -0.78 18.97 11.30
CA SER A 264 -1.13 17.84 10.43
C SER A 264 -2.43 18.05 9.65
N GLY A 265 -2.89 19.31 9.58
CA GLY A 265 -4.16 19.69 8.96
C GLY A 265 -5.35 19.46 9.90
N PRO A 266 -6.58 19.65 9.41
CA PRO A 266 -7.79 19.33 10.15
C PRO A 266 -7.98 17.81 10.22
N ASP A 267 -8.67 17.34 11.27
CA ASP A 267 -8.93 15.89 11.51
C ASP A 267 -9.64 15.18 10.34
N GLY A 268 -10.40 15.94 9.54
CA GLY A 268 -11.18 15.43 8.42
C GLY A 268 -11.49 16.52 7.40
N GLY A 269 -11.93 16.09 6.22
CA GLY A 269 -12.32 17.00 5.14
C GLY A 269 -12.94 16.26 3.96
N HIS A 270 -13.37 17.02 2.97
CA HIS A 270 -13.88 16.46 1.71
C HIS A 270 -12.77 16.26 0.67
N GLN A 271 -11.68 17.02 0.77
CA GLN A 271 -10.59 17.05 -0.20
C GLN A 271 -9.25 16.95 0.51
N LYS A 272 -8.27 16.35 -0.14
CA LYS A 272 -6.88 16.30 0.30
C LYS A 272 -6.10 17.45 -0.31
N THR A 273 -5.11 17.93 0.43
CA THR A 273 -4.19 18.97 -0.05
C THR A 273 -3.15 18.36 -0.99
N HIS A 274 -2.75 19.12 -2.01
CA HIS A 274 -1.54 18.86 -2.77
C HIS A 274 -0.77 20.16 -3.04
N ARG A 275 0.55 20.06 -3.24
CA ARG A 275 1.50 21.19 -3.18
C ARG A 275 2.40 21.26 -4.41
N GLY A 276 3.12 22.36 -4.60
CA GLY A 276 4.14 22.54 -5.66
C GLY A 276 3.64 22.94 -7.05
N GLY A 277 2.40 22.58 -7.41
CA GLY A 277 1.80 22.87 -8.72
C GLY A 277 2.39 22.03 -9.85
N GLY A 278 1.54 21.60 -10.79
CA GLY A 278 1.97 20.74 -11.90
C GLY A 278 2.54 21.51 -13.09
N TYR A 279 3.12 20.79 -14.07
CA TYR A 279 3.73 21.36 -15.27
C TYR A 279 2.84 22.28 -16.11
N HIS A 280 1.52 22.15 -15.98
CA HIS A 280 0.54 22.94 -16.71
C HIS A 280 0.17 24.25 -16.00
N GLU A 281 0.56 24.42 -14.73
CA GLU A 281 0.27 25.60 -13.93
C GLU A 281 1.16 26.77 -14.34
N ASN A 282 0.68 27.98 -14.06
CA ASN A 282 1.48 29.19 -14.24
C ASN A 282 2.33 29.50 -13.00
N ARG A 283 3.13 30.57 -13.10
CA ARG A 283 4.01 31.05 -12.02
C ARG A 283 3.31 31.26 -10.68
N MET A 284 2.05 31.65 -10.68
CA MET A 284 1.29 31.83 -9.44
C MET A 284 0.87 30.49 -8.82
N GLY A 285 0.64 29.46 -9.64
CA GLY A 285 0.22 28.13 -9.21
C GLY A 285 1.37 27.25 -8.72
N ILE A 286 2.60 27.49 -9.17
CA ILE A 286 3.78 26.71 -8.77
C ILE A 286 4.56 27.29 -7.57
N ARG A 287 4.06 28.34 -6.92
CA ARG A 287 4.71 28.85 -5.71
C ARG A 287 4.69 27.76 -4.63
N ALA A 288 5.77 27.64 -3.87
CA ALA A 288 5.84 26.68 -2.77
C ALA A 288 4.76 26.94 -1.69
N LYS A 289 4.32 28.19 -1.56
CA LYS A 289 3.24 28.58 -0.65
C LYS A 289 1.84 28.24 -1.19
N SER A 290 1.70 27.99 -2.49
CA SER A 290 0.38 27.77 -3.09
C SER A 290 -0.22 26.43 -2.72
N ARG A 291 -1.45 26.51 -2.23
CA ARG A 291 -2.25 25.37 -1.81
C ARG A 291 -3.18 24.99 -2.94
N HIS A 292 -3.32 23.68 -3.13
CA HIS A 292 -4.26 23.09 -4.06
C HIS A 292 -4.95 21.91 -3.38
N MET A 293 -6.04 21.47 -3.97
CA MET A 293 -6.98 20.54 -3.37
C MET A 293 -7.69 19.70 -4.42
N ALA A 294 -7.86 18.41 -4.11
CA ALA A 294 -8.66 17.52 -4.92
C ALA A 294 -9.27 16.42 -4.04
N MET A 295 -10.30 15.74 -4.54
CA MET A 295 -10.87 14.58 -3.84
C MET A 295 -9.79 13.48 -3.74
N SER A 296 -9.77 12.71 -2.65
CA SER A 296 -8.75 11.65 -2.45
C SER A 296 -8.74 10.58 -3.56
N SER A 297 -9.87 10.41 -4.25
CA SER A 297 -10.05 9.47 -5.36
C SER A 297 -9.62 10.02 -6.73
N VAL A 298 -9.35 11.32 -6.85
CA VAL A 298 -8.90 11.92 -8.11
C VAL A 298 -7.49 11.47 -8.41
N SER A 299 -7.24 11.14 -9.68
CA SER A 299 -5.93 10.76 -10.21
C SER A 299 -5.72 11.52 -11.51
N ASN A 300 -4.99 12.64 -11.44
CA ASN A 300 -4.71 13.49 -12.60
C ASN A 300 -3.31 13.23 -13.15
N ASP A 301 -3.09 13.56 -14.41
CA ASP A 301 -1.82 13.42 -15.13
C ASP A 301 -0.74 14.42 -14.70
N TYR A 302 -1.07 15.33 -13.79
CA TYR A 302 -0.18 16.33 -13.21
C TYR A 302 -0.05 16.20 -11.68
N ILE A 303 -0.64 15.19 -11.06
CA ILE A 303 -0.53 14.96 -9.60
C ILE A 303 0.23 13.66 -9.35
N GLY A 304 1.34 13.77 -8.62
CA GLY A 304 2.15 12.68 -8.09
C GLY A 304 2.35 12.86 -6.59
N PHE A 305 3.51 12.45 -6.07
CA PHE A 305 3.83 12.57 -4.65
C PHE A 305 5.32 12.29 -4.37
N ARG A 306 5.74 12.61 -3.15
CA ARG A 306 7.00 12.17 -2.55
C ARG A 306 6.76 11.68 -1.13
N CYS A 307 7.70 10.96 -0.54
CA CYS A 307 7.55 10.41 0.80
C CYS A 307 8.43 11.13 1.83
N THR A 308 8.09 10.89 3.10
CA THR A 308 8.82 11.32 4.29
C THR A 308 9.00 10.15 5.25
N LEU A 309 9.97 10.27 6.14
CA LEU A 309 10.24 9.31 7.19
C LEU A 309 10.51 10.07 8.48
N ASP A 310 9.91 9.63 9.57
CA ASP A 310 10.16 10.20 10.90
C ASP A 310 11.60 9.89 11.33
N GLU A 311 12.27 10.84 11.97
CA GLU A 311 13.56 10.54 12.60
C GLU A 311 13.31 9.73 13.88
N PRO A 312 13.99 8.58 14.10
CA PRO A 312 13.83 7.82 15.33
C PRO A 312 14.12 8.72 16.54
N GLU A 313 13.24 8.73 17.53
CA GLU A 313 13.52 9.43 18.78
C GLU A 313 14.76 8.79 19.41
N ALA A 314 15.72 9.62 19.86
CA ALA A 314 16.98 9.17 20.45
C ALA A 314 16.70 8.42 21.77
N GLY A 315 16.36 7.14 21.68
CA GLY A 315 15.92 6.33 22.81
C GLY A 315 15.45 4.90 22.50
N GLU A 316 15.24 4.51 21.25
CA GLU A 316 14.80 3.14 20.88
C GLU A 316 15.89 2.37 20.11
N ALA A 317 17.12 2.39 20.63
CA ALA A 317 18.13 1.41 20.26
C ALA A 317 18.52 0.63 21.53
N ASP A 318 17.66 -0.32 21.91
CA ASP A 318 17.91 -1.34 22.94
C ASP A 318 18.16 -2.70 22.28
#